data_AF-A0A1Q3KK79-F1
#
_entry.id   AF-A0A1Q3KK79-F1
#
_cell.length_a   1.000
_cell.length_b   1.000
_cell.length_c   1.000
_cell.angle_alpha   90.00
_cell.angle_beta   90.00
_cell.angle_gamma   90.00
#
_symmetry.space_group_name_H-M   'P 1'
#
loop_
_entity.id
_entity.type
_entity.pdbx_description
1 polymer ?
#
loop_
_entity_poly.entity_id
_entity_poly.type
_entity_poly.pdbx_seq_one_letter_code
_entity_poly.pdbx_strand_id
1 'polypeptide(L)'
;MAGAQDASPAYVRSLKALTDAGAEILICVASADDGAVAPTRALWPGAPILVGSDDTFNPKMNNVRKGLEAASRTVVALCDAGILMKPDELCRAAAPLSDKVGLVLALKAAEAPQNFAAEVERAYIDGHQARFLLAADRLGIAVASGGVTLLANDTLQRIGNWRGFNRWIADDYSVVRSVRELGLAARLGDVMVRLPLGARPWPAVWRRQVRWARTRLRLPVWPLVLWEPAIGAVATGAAGAATLALAGAGGSLIGLALVAHLVAWLAGEKWFMAGRGLAFGWPAAAAALVREMLAPVLALSALTGRRIPWRGTDLGGEWRSRGRNASRTSA
;
A
#
# COMPACT_ATOMS: atom_id res chain seq x y z
N MET A 1 10.90 -2.52 11.36
CA MET A 1 11.45 -1.16 11.14
C MET A 1 12.78 -1.30 10.40
N ALA A 2 13.26 -0.25 9.72
CA ALA A 2 14.69 -0.06 9.46
C ALA A 2 15.06 1.41 9.37
N GLY A 3 15.95 1.85 10.25
CA GLY A 3 16.37 3.23 10.39
C GLY A 3 15.45 4.05 11.30
N ALA A 4 15.99 5.16 11.80
CA ALA A 4 15.34 6.01 12.81
C ALA A 4 13.98 6.58 12.36
N GLN A 5 13.80 6.84 11.06
CA GLN A 5 12.54 7.36 10.50
C GLN A 5 11.36 6.38 10.66
N ASP A 6 11.63 5.08 10.78
CA ASP A 6 10.62 4.05 11.00
C ASP A 6 10.22 3.95 12.49
N ALA A 7 10.95 4.61 13.40
CA ALA A 7 10.73 4.62 14.85
C ALA A 7 10.32 6.01 15.37
N SER A 8 9.38 6.66 14.66
CA SER A 8 8.88 7.96 15.10
C SER A 8 8.24 7.87 16.50
N PRO A 9 8.31 8.92 17.32
CA PRO A 9 7.74 8.88 18.67
C PRO A 9 6.25 8.55 18.71
N ALA A 10 5.48 9.03 17.72
CA ALA A 10 4.06 8.71 17.59
C ALA A 10 3.84 7.22 17.31
N TYR A 11 4.64 6.62 16.43
CA TYR A 11 4.51 5.20 16.09
C TYR A 11 4.91 4.30 17.26
N VAL A 12 6.03 4.58 17.93
CA VAL A 12 6.46 3.80 19.11
C VAL A 12 5.43 3.87 20.23
N ARG A 13 4.87 5.06 20.49
CA ARG A 13 3.77 5.21 21.46
C ARG A 13 2.51 4.45 21.05
N SER A 14 2.16 4.41 19.76
CA SER A 14 1.04 3.62 19.24
C SER A 14 1.25 2.12 19.50
N LEU A 15 2.46 1.60 19.24
CA LEU A 15 2.80 0.21 19.52
C LEU A 15 2.73 -0.12 21.02
N LYS A 16 3.25 0.78 21.86
CA LYS A 16 3.16 0.62 23.32
C LYS A 16 1.70 0.59 23.77
N ALA A 17 0.85 1.51 23.28
CA ALA A 17 -0.56 1.54 23.62
C ALA A 17 -1.32 0.26 23.20
N LEU A 18 -0.97 -0.34 22.06
CA LEU A 18 -1.50 -1.64 21.66
C LEU A 18 -1.07 -2.74 22.64
N THR A 19 0.18 -2.70 23.10
CA THR A 19 0.69 -3.66 24.10
C THR A 19 0.00 -3.50 25.44
N ASP A 20 -0.19 -2.26 25.90
CA ASP A 20 -0.90 -1.94 27.13
C ASP A 20 -2.37 -2.39 27.07
N ALA A 21 -2.96 -2.46 25.86
CA ALA A 21 -4.29 -3.00 25.58
C ALA A 21 -4.32 -4.53 25.38
N GLY A 22 -3.20 -5.23 25.58
CA GLY A 22 -3.10 -6.69 25.53
C GLY A 22 -2.68 -7.30 24.19
N ALA A 23 -2.31 -6.49 23.19
CA ALA A 23 -1.75 -7.01 21.94
C ALA A 23 -0.29 -7.43 22.10
N GLU A 24 0.08 -8.57 21.52
CA GLU A 24 1.48 -8.98 21.40
C GLU A 24 2.13 -8.26 20.23
N ILE A 25 3.11 -7.40 20.51
CA ILE A 25 3.88 -6.68 19.49
C ILE A 25 5.23 -7.37 19.30
N LEU A 26 5.66 -7.55 18.06
CA LEU A 26 6.99 -8.09 17.71
C LEU A 26 7.69 -7.10 16.77
N ILE A 27 8.63 -6.33 17.29
CA ILE A 27 9.35 -5.31 16.50
C ILE A 27 10.54 -5.96 15.82
N CYS A 28 10.48 -6.13 14.49
CA CYS A 28 11.57 -6.72 13.73
C CYS A 28 12.56 -5.65 13.22
N VAL A 29 13.85 -5.84 13.50
CA VAL A 29 14.98 -5.07 12.95
C VAL A 29 16.04 -6.00 12.37
N ALA A 30 16.83 -5.52 11.40
CA ALA A 30 17.84 -6.34 10.71
C ALA A 30 19.13 -6.51 11.55
N SER A 31 19.51 -5.47 12.29
CA SER A 31 20.71 -5.44 13.14
C SER A 31 20.37 -4.82 14.51
N ALA A 32 21.15 -5.15 15.54
CA ALA A 32 21.05 -4.53 16.87
C ALA A 32 21.39 -3.03 16.81
N ASP A 33 22.25 -2.64 15.86
CA ASP A 33 22.67 -1.26 15.61
C ASP A 33 21.73 -0.51 14.65
N ASP A 34 20.58 -1.09 14.30
CA ASP A 34 19.60 -0.41 13.45
C ASP A 34 19.13 0.89 14.13
N GLY A 35 19.11 1.99 13.38
CA GLY A 35 18.76 3.32 13.90
C GLY A 35 17.35 3.42 14.50
N ALA A 36 16.49 2.42 14.32
CA ALA A 36 15.20 2.32 14.99
C ALA A 36 15.29 1.87 16.47
N VAL A 37 16.36 1.18 16.88
CA VAL A 37 16.45 0.52 18.19
C VAL A 37 16.54 1.53 19.33
N ALA A 38 17.50 2.45 19.27
CA ALA A 38 17.73 3.43 20.35
C ALA A 38 16.51 4.35 20.60
N PRO A 39 15.88 4.97 19.57
CA PRO A 39 14.65 5.75 19.76
C PRO A 39 13.48 4.93 20.32
N THR A 40 13.36 3.66 19.91
CA THR A 40 12.32 2.77 20.42
C THR A 40 12.54 2.48 21.91
N ARG A 41 13.76 2.11 22.32
CA ARG A 41 14.10 1.81 23.71
C ARG A 41 13.99 3.04 24.62
N ALA A 42 14.29 4.23 24.12
CA ALA A 42 14.15 5.47 24.88
C ALA A 42 12.68 5.74 25.30
N LEU A 43 11.71 5.39 24.46
CA LEU A 43 10.28 5.57 24.74
C LEU A 43 9.62 4.32 25.36
N TRP A 44 10.18 3.15 25.09
CA TRP A 44 9.69 1.87 25.59
C TRP A 44 10.89 0.96 25.92
N PRO A 45 11.46 1.09 27.14
CA PRO A 45 12.66 0.34 27.53
C PRO A 45 12.51 -1.19 27.41
N GLY A 46 11.32 -1.72 27.68
CA GLY A 46 10.97 -3.14 27.55
C GLY A 46 10.50 -3.59 26.17
N ALA A 47 10.72 -2.81 25.10
CA ALA A 47 10.20 -3.15 23.77
C ALA A 47 10.65 -4.55 23.29
N PRO A 48 9.73 -5.39 22.78
CA PRO A 48 10.01 -6.73 22.24
C PRO A 48 10.64 -6.61 20.84
N ILE A 49 11.95 -6.35 20.81
CA ILE A 49 12.72 -6.20 19.56
C ILE A 49 13.35 -7.54 19.20
N LEU A 50 12.97 -8.08 18.05
CA LEU A 50 13.62 -9.23 17.41
C LEU A 50 14.69 -8.72 16.43
N VAL A 51 15.91 -9.24 16.56
CA VAL A 51 17.06 -8.86 15.72
C VAL A 51 17.43 -10.02 14.79
N GLY A 52 17.70 -9.72 13.53
CA GLY A 52 18.20 -10.68 12.54
C GLY A 52 17.74 -10.35 11.12
N SER A 53 18.44 -10.87 10.12
CA SER A 53 18.05 -10.73 8.72
C SER A 53 18.23 -12.05 8.01
N ASP A 54 17.23 -12.44 7.21
CA ASP A 54 17.32 -13.59 6.31
C ASP A 54 17.79 -13.20 4.90
N ASP A 55 17.87 -14.17 3.98
CA ASP A 55 18.45 -14.05 2.63
C ASP A 55 17.42 -14.22 1.50
N THR A 56 16.15 -13.97 1.75
CA THR A 56 15.13 -14.02 0.70
C THR A 56 15.29 -12.89 -0.32
N PHE A 57 14.65 -13.01 -1.49
CA PHE A 57 14.64 -11.94 -2.50
C PHE A 57 13.89 -10.66 -2.06
N ASN A 58 13.11 -10.71 -0.98
CA ASN A 58 12.33 -9.58 -0.49
C ASN A 58 12.96 -9.04 0.80
N PRO A 59 13.59 -7.85 0.78
CA PRO A 59 14.19 -7.24 1.97
C PRO A 59 13.21 -7.03 3.12
N LYS A 60 11.91 -6.84 2.83
CA LYS A 60 10.88 -6.77 3.88
C LYS A 60 10.76 -8.12 4.57
N MET A 61 10.68 -9.20 3.80
CA MET A 61 10.57 -10.56 4.34
C MET A 61 11.82 -10.98 5.11
N ASN A 62 13.01 -10.55 4.64
CA ASN A 62 14.27 -10.77 5.35
C ASN A 62 14.25 -10.20 6.77
N ASN A 63 13.49 -9.13 6.97
CA ASN A 63 13.31 -8.54 8.29
C ASN A 63 12.15 -9.17 9.06
N VAL A 64 10.96 -9.35 8.46
CA VAL A 64 9.75 -9.70 9.23
C VAL A 64 9.53 -11.20 9.43
N ARG A 65 10.28 -12.06 8.72
CA ARG A 65 10.16 -13.52 8.83
C ARG A 65 10.22 -14.01 10.27
N LYS A 66 11.24 -13.60 11.04
CA LYS A 66 11.38 -13.94 12.46
C LYS A 66 10.17 -13.57 13.31
N GLY A 67 9.50 -12.46 12.99
CA GLY A 67 8.26 -12.07 13.66
C GLY A 67 7.08 -12.96 13.30
N LEU A 68 6.97 -13.36 12.02
CA LEU A 68 5.93 -14.30 11.56
C LEU A 68 6.13 -15.72 12.13
N GLU A 69 7.37 -16.17 12.29
CA GLU A 69 7.70 -17.46 12.89
C GLU A 69 7.48 -17.45 14.42
N ALA A 70 7.72 -16.33 15.09
CA ALA A 70 7.49 -16.17 16.53
C ALA A 70 6.01 -15.89 16.90
N ALA A 71 5.17 -15.52 15.94
CA ALA A 71 3.78 -15.12 16.19
C ALA A 71 2.94 -16.31 16.70
N SER A 72 2.38 -16.18 17.90
CA SER A 72 1.69 -17.27 18.59
C SER A 72 0.18 -17.05 18.77
N ARG A 73 -0.30 -15.82 18.60
CA ARG A 73 -1.71 -15.45 18.85
C ARG A 73 -2.63 -15.94 17.74
N THR A 74 -3.91 -16.14 18.08
CA THR A 74 -4.95 -16.64 17.17
C THR A 74 -5.14 -15.78 15.93
N VAL A 75 -4.96 -14.46 16.05
CA VAL A 75 -4.92 -13.53 14.92
C VAL A 75 -3.53 -12.92 14.87
N VAL A 76 -2.92 -12.96 13.68
CA VAL A 76 -1.62 -12.37 13.41
C VAL A 76 -1.82 -11.17 12.49
N ALA A 77 -1.13 -10.07 12.79
CA ALA A 77 -1.11 -8.88 11.93
C ALA A 77 0.33 -8.57 11.49
N LEU A 78 0.55 -8.46 10.18
CA LEU A 78 1.78 -7.91 9.62
C LEU A 78 1.56 -6.43 9.30
N CYS A 79 2.26 -5.56 10.01
CA CYS A 79 2.14 -4.11 9.90
C CYS A 79 3.41 -3.47 9.27
N ASP A 80 3.21 -2.60 8.28
CA ASP A 80 4.26 -1.69 7.80
C ASP A 80 4.62 -0.69 8.91
N ALA A 81 5.90 -0.32 9.00
CA ALA A 81 6.35 0.67 9.97
C ALA A 81 5.73 2.06 9.69
N GLY A 82 5.42 2.79 10.76
CA GLY A 82 4.86 4.14 10.71
C GLY A 82 3.33 4.21 10.64
N ILE A 83 2.63 3.07 10.60
CA ILE A 83 1.16 3.05 10.66
C ILE A 83 0.72 3.24 12.11
N LEU A 84 -0.11 4.26 12.35
CA LEU A 84 -0.75 4.47 13.64
C LEU A 84 -2.07 3.70 13.66
N MET A 85 -2.27 2.95 14.73
CA MET A 85 -3.45 2.13 14.93
C MET A 85 -3.80 2.11 16.41
N LYS A 86 -5.06 2.39 16.72
CA LYS A 86 -5.63 2.25 18.06
C LYS A 86 -6.11 0.81 18.29
N PRO A 87 -6.25 0.39 19.56
CA PRO A 87 -6.78 -0.94 19.89
C PRO A 87 -8.15 -1.23 19.26
N ASP A 88 -9.07 -0.27 19.27
CA ASP A 88 -10.41 -0.42 18.68
C ASP A 88 -10.35 -0.56 17.15
N GLU A 89 -9.44 0.17 16.49
CA GLU A 89 -9.20 0.08 15.05
C GLU A 89 -8.63 -1.29 14.67
N LEU A 90 -7.74 -1.87 15.50
CA LEU A 90 -7.20 -3.22 15.30
C LEU A 90 -8.32 -4.27 15.37
N CYS A 91 -9.18 -4.21 16.40
CA CYS A 91 -10.31 -5.12 16.55
C CYS A 91 -11.29 -5.01 15.37
N ARG A 92 -11.65 -3.79 14.97
CA ARG A 92 -12.52 -3.55 13.81
C ARG A 92 -11.89 -4.02 12.50
N ALA A 93 -10.58 -3.85 12.32
CA ALA A 93 -9.87 -4.35 11.14
C ALA A 93 -9.84 -5.88 11.08
N ALA A 94 -9.78 -6.57 12.23
CA ALA A 94 -9.81 -8.02 12.31
C ALA A 94 -11.21 -8.62 12.22
N ALA A 95 -12.26 -7.84 12.52
CA ALA A 95 -13.65 -8.31 12.64
C ALA A 95 -14.17 -9.15 11.46
N PRO A 96 -13.79 -8.91 10.19
CA PRO A 96 -14.28 -9.74 9.08
C PRO A 96 -13.65 -11.15 9.01
N LEU A 97 -12.60 -11.45 9.79
CA LEU A 97 -11.98 -12.77 9.82
C LEU A 97 -12.98 -13.84 10.30
N SER A 98 -13.00 -14.98 9.61
CA SER A 98 -13.92 -16.09 9.88
C SER A 98 -13.36 -17.40 9.31
N ASP A 99 -14.11 -18.48 9.46
CA ASP A 99 -13.87 -19.77 8.79
C ASP A 99 -13.84 -19.66 7.25
N LYS A 100 -14.51 -18.65 6.68
CA LYS A 100 -14.56 -18.37 5.24
C LYS A 100 -13.63 -17.24 4.80
N VAL A 101 -13.25 -16.33 5.70
CA VAL A 101 -12.39 -15.18 5.41
C VAL A 101 -11.05 -15.38 6.12
N GLY A 102 -10.07 -15.87 5.38
CA GLY A 102 -8.73 -16.18 5.90
C GLY A 102 -7.80 -14.97 5.96
N LEU A 103 -8.16 -13.85 5.32
CA LEU A 103 -7.30 -12.67 5.22
C LEU A 103 -8.13 -11.39 5.14
N VAL A 104 -7.74 -10.40 5.94
CA VAL A 104 -8.25 -9.03 5.85
C VAL A 104 -7.08 -8.07 5.66
N LEU A 105 -7.21 -7.17 4.69
CA LEU A 105 -6.25 -6.11 4.41
C LEU A 105 -6.85 -4.76 4.80
N ALA A 106 -6.17 -4.00 5.64
CA ALA A 106 -6.56 -2.64 5.95
C ALA A 106 -5.82 -1.66 5.03
N LEU A 107 -6.58 -0.85 4.27
CA LEU A 107 -6.00 0.20 3.44
C LEU A 107 -5.39 1.30 4.33
N LYS A 108 -4.45 2.06 3.79
CA LYS A 108 -3.85 3.19 4.50
C LYS A 108 -4.61 4.48 4.18
N ALA A 109 -4.75 5.33 5.18
CA ALA A 109 -5.16 6.72 5.05
C ALA A 109 -3.95 7.63 5.26
N ALA A 110 -3.56 8.37 4.24
CA ALA A 110 -2.45 9.33 4.30
C ALA A 110 -2.85 10.56 5.13
N GLU A 111 -2.24 10.71 6.30
CA GLU A 111 -2.57 11.77 7.26
C GLU A 111 -1.47 12.82 7.35
N ALA A 112 -1.87 14.05 7.70
CA ALA A 112 -0.99 15.16 8.05
C ALA A 112 0.16 15.40 7.04
N PRO A 113 -0.15 15.59 5.74
CA PRO A 113 0.84 16.07 4.79
C PRO A 113 1.31 17.47 5.20
N GLN A 114 2.62 17.71 5.24
CA GLN A 114 3.20 19.01 5.63
C GLN A 114 3.73 19.82 4.44
N ASN A 115 3.67 19.26 3.22
CA ASN A 115 4.04 19.96 1.99
C ASN A 115 3.29 19.39 0.78
N PHE A 116 3.36 20.10 -0.36
CA PHE A 116 2.62 19.72 -1.56
C PHE A 116 3.05 18.37 -2.15
N ALA A 117 4.32 17.97 -2.02
CA ALA A 117 4.76 16.64 -2.45
C ALA A 117 4.08 15.52 -1.64
N ALA A 118 3.92 15.70 -0.32
CA ALA A 118 3.14 14.78 0.52
C ALA A 118 1.65 14.82 0.17
N GLU A 119 1.11 15.96 -0.25
CA GLU A 119 -0.26 16.05 -0.78
C GLU A 119 -0.45 15.23 -2.06
N VAL A 120 0.52 15.26 -2.97
CA VAL A 120 0.51 14.39 -4.16
C VAL A 120 0.59 12.92 -3.76
N GLU A 121 1.42 12.55 -2.78
CA GLU A 121 1.45 11.17 -2.25
C GLU A 121 0.09 10.76 -1.66
N ARG A 122 -0.58 11.66 -0.93
CA ARG A 122 -1.93 11.45 -0.43
C ARG A 122 -2.93 11.21 -1.56
N ALA A 123 -2.89 12.00 -2.64
CA ALA A 123 -3.78 11.82 -3.78
C ALA A 123 -3.64 10.44 -4.45
N TYR A 124 -2.42 9.85 -4.45
CA TYR A 124 -2.22 8.48 -4.90
C TYR A 124 -2.82 7.45 -3.94
N ILE A 125 -2.60 7.60 -2.63
CA ILE A 125 -3.02 6.63 -1.60
C ILE A 125 -4.54 6.69 -1.37
N ASP A 126 -5.03 7.85 -0.96
CA ASP A 126 -6.40 8.06 -0.49
C ASP A 126 -7.39 8.26 -1.65
N GLY A 127 -6.92 8.80 -2.77
CA GLY A 127 -7.73 9.00 -3.96
C GLY A 127 -7.71 7.75 -4.82
N HIS A 128 -6.79 7.76 -5.80
CA HIS A 128 -6.80 6.80 -6.90
C HIS A 128 -6.73 5.35 -6.40
N GLN A 129 -5.70 5.01 -5.61
CA GLN A 129 -5.48 3.64 -5.17
C GLN A 129 -6.65 3.15 -4.30
N ALA A 130 -7.09 3.90 -3.29
CA ALA A 130 -8.20 3.48 -2.44
C ALA A 130 -9.49 3.25 -3.25
N ARG A 131 -9.84 4.15 -4.19
CA ARG A 131 -11.02 4.00 -5.05
C ARG A 131 -10.97 2.70 -5.88
N PHE A 132 -9.85 2.45 -6.56
CA PHE A 132 -9.71 1.25 -7.39
C PHE A 132 -9.72 -0.04 -6.57
N LEU A 133 -9.01 -0.07 -5.44
CA LEU A 133 -8.95 -1.25 -4.58
C LEU A 133 -10.32 -1.55 -3.97
N LEU A 134 -11.05 -0.55 -3.49
CA LEU A 134 -12.39 -0.76 -2.94
C LEU A 134 -13.38 -1.18 -4.02
N ALA A 135 -13.35 -0.59 -5.21
CA ALA A 135 -14.20 -1.00 -6.32
C ALA A 135 -13.92 -2.47 -6.72
N ALA A 136 -12.64 -2.85 -6.84
CA ALA A 136 -12.24 -4.21 -7.16
C ALA A 136 -12.71 -5.23 -6.10
N ASP A 137 -12.58 -4.91 -4.81
CA ASP A 137 -13.07 -5.77 -3.72
C ASP A 137 -14.60 -5.98 -3.78
N ARG A 138 -15.36 -4.93 -4.09
CA ARG A 138 -16.83 -5.02 -4.27
C ARG A 138 -17.23 -5.84 -5.48
N LEU A 139 -16.40 -5.86 -6.52
CA LEU A 139 -16.59 -6.71 -7.71
C LEU A 139 -16.07 -8.14 -7.51
N GLY A 140 -15.58 -8.50 -6.31
CA GLY A 140 -15.04 -9.82 -6.01
C GLY A 140 -13.66 -10.11 -6.64
N ILE A 141 -13.02 -9.09 -7.22
CA ILE A 141 -11.67 -9.18 -7.75
C ILE A 141 -10.71 -9.25 -6.56
N ALA A 142 -9.72 -10.15 -6.61
CA ALA A 142 -8.74 -10.26 -5.55
C ALA A 142 -7.90 -8.97 -5.46
N VAL A 143 -7.91 -8.35 -4.29
CA VAL A 143 -7.18 -7.11 -4.02
C VAL A 143 -6.03 -7.37 -3.08
N ALA A 144 -4.88 -6.78 -3.39
CA ALA A 144 -3.70 -6.78 -2.54
C ALA A 144 -3.31 -5.34 -2.21
N SER A 145 -3.05 -5.09 -0.93
CA SER A 145 -2.60 -3.80 -0.44
C SER A 145 -1.73 -3.98 0.80
N GLY A 146 -0.46 -3.60 0.71
CA GLY A 146 0.40 -3.51 1.87
C GLY A 146 -0.08 -2.44 2.85
N GLY A 147 0.29 -2.57 4.12
CA GLY A 147 -0.08 -1.66 5.18
C GLY A 147 -0.29 -2.45 6.45
N VAL A 148 -1.51 -2.93 6.66
CA VAL A 148 -1.79 -3.93 7.69
C VAL A 148 -2.49 -5.11 7.07
N THR A 149 -1.92 -6.29 7.28
CA THR A 149 -2.43 -7.57 6.81
C THR A 149 -2.77 -8.44 8.01
N LEU A 150 -4.05 -8.76 8.19
CA LEU A 150 -4.54 -9.56 9.31
C LEU A 150 -5.01 -10.93 8.81
N LEU A 151 -4.64 -11.99 9.51
CA LEU A 151 -5.05 -13.36 9.20
C LEU A 151 -5.12 -14.21 10.47
N ALA A 152 -5.94 -15.25 10.45
CA ALA A 152 -5.90 -16.26 11.49
C ALA A 152 -4.54 -16.99 11.48
N ASN A 153 -4.02 -17.34 12.65
CA ASN A 153 -2.75 -18.06 12.77
C ASN A 153 -2.81 -19.41 12.04
N ASP A 154 -3.94 -20.13 12.16
CA ASP A 154 -4.17 -21.36 11.39
C ASP A 154 -3.97 -21.11 9.87
N THR A 155 -4.54 -20.03 9.35
CA THR A 155 -4.35 -19.65 7.94
C THR A 155 -2.89 -19.32 7.64
N LEU A 156 -2.20 -18.59 8.52
CA LEU A 156 -0.77 -18.32 8.41
C LEU A 156 0.04 -19.62 8.32
N GLN A 157 -0.24 -20.62 9.16
CA GLN A 157 0.47 -21.89 9.12
C GLN A 157 0.16 -22.68 7.83
N ARG A 158 -1.11 -22.70 7.41
CA ARG A 158 -1.55 -23.42 6.20
C ARG A 158 -0.98 -22.86 4.91
N ILE A 159 -0.67 -21.55 4.85
CA ILE A 159 0.05 -20.96 3.70
C ILE A 159 1.58 -21.16 3.78
N GLY A 160 2.07 -21.93 4.75
CA GLY A 160 3.51 -22.17 4.96
C GLY A 160 4.22 -21.02 5.68
N ASN A 161 3.49 -20.27 6.52
CA ASN A 161 3.96 -19.11 7.27
C ASN A 161 4.49 -18.02 6.30
N TRP A 162 5.66 -17.43 6.56
CA TRP A 162 6.30 -16.43 5.72
C TRP A 162 6.47 -16.85 4.25
N ARG A 163 6.51 -18.16 3.95
CA ARG A 163 6.62 -18.66 2.56
C ARG A 163 5.42 -18.20 1.73
N GLY A 164 4.22 -18.17 2.30
CA GLY A 164 3.01 -17.67 1.64
C GLY A 164 3.10 -16.19 1.26
N PHE A 165 3.89 -15.40 1.99
CA PHE A 165 4.16 -13.99 1.70
C PHE A 165 5.32 -13.78 0.69
N ASN A 166 6.02 -14.84 0.29
CA ASN A 166 7.28 -14.70 -0.45
C ASN A 166 7.30 -15.52 -1.75
N ARG A 167 6.16 -15.61 -2.42
CA ARG A 167 6.01 -16.35 -3.71
C ARG A 167 6.09 -15.42 -4.92
N TRP A 168 5.61 -14.19 -4.76
CA TRP A 168 5.59 -13.15 -5.78
C TRP A 168 6.41 -11.96 -5.33
N ILE A 169 6.75 -11.08 -6.28
CA ILE A 169 7.57 -9.90 -6.03
C ILE A 169 6.98 -8.98 -4.94
N ALA A 170 5.66 -8.97 -4.79
CA ALA A 170 4.95 -8.21 -3.76
C ALA A 170 4.41 -9.16 -2.68
N ASP A 171 4.69 -8.85 -1.41
CA ASP A 171 4.30 -9.69 -0.27
C ASP A 171 2.80 -9.72 -0.06
N ASP A 172 2.13 -8.57 -0.23
CA ASP A 172 0.68 -8.41 -0.17
C ASP A 172 -0.04 -9.26 -1.23
N TYR A 173 0.45 -9.25 -2.47
CA TYR A 173 -0.07 -10.09 -3.54
C TYR A 173 0.16 -11.57 -3.27
N SER A 174 1.34 -11.91 -2.73
CA SER A 174 1.71 -13.29 -2.40
C SER A 174 0.76 -13.90 -1.37
N VAL A 175 0.51 -13.19 -0.26
CA VAL A 175 -0.36 -13.69 0.81
C VAL A 175 -1.80 -13.79 0.35
N VAL A 176 -2.33 -12.80 -0.39
CA VAL A 176 -3.70 -12.85 -0.94
C VAL A 176 -3.87 -14.08 -1.82
N ARG A 177 -2.91 -14.33 -2.72
CA ARG A 177 -2.99 -15.50 -3.60
C ARG A 177 -2.88 -16.81 -2.82
N SER A 178 -1.95 -16.89 -1.87
CA SER A 178 -1.76 -18.10 -1.06
C SER A 178 -2.98 -18.45 -0.21
N VAL A 179 -3.65 -17.45 0.38
CA VAL A 179 -4.89 -17.66 1.14
C VAL A 179 -6.03 -18.10 0.22
N ARG A 180 -6.16 -17.50 -0.96
CA ARG A 180 -7.19 -17.90 -1.94
C ARG A 180 -7.00 -19.31 -2.49
N GLU A 181 -5.76 -19.76 -2.63
CA GLU A 181 -5.43 -21.13 -3.03
C GLU A 181 -5.83 -22.17 -1.95
N LEU A 182 -6.07 -21.74 -0.70
CA LEU A 182 -6.68 -22.57 0.35
C LEU A 182 -8.22 -22.62 0.28
N GLY A 183 -8.84 -21.96 -0.71
CA GLY A 183 -10.29 -21.82 -0.82
C GLY A 183 -10.91 -20.75 0.10
N LEU A 184 -10.08 -19.95 0.78
CA LEU A 184 -10.52 -18.90 1.69
C LEU A 184 -10.65 -17.54 0.98
N ALA A 185 -11.58 -16.71 1.43
CA ALA A 185 -11.73 -15.35 0.95
C ALA A 185 -10.65 -14.42 1.54
N ALA A 186 -10.22 -13.47 0.72
CA ALA A 186 -9.45 -12.30 1.12
C ALA A 186 -10.30 -11.05 0.92
N ARG A 187 -10.37 -10.17 1.91
CA ARG A 187 -11.23 -8.97 1.91
C ARG A 187 -10.44 -7.71 2.26
N LEU A 188 -10.94 -6.57 1.80
CA LEU A 188 -10.57 -5.28 2.38
C LEU A 188 -11.40 -5.03 3.66
N GLY A 189 -10.72 -4.63 4.73
CA GLY A 189 -11.38 -4.21 5.97
C GLY A 189 -12.01 -2.82 5.83
N ASP A 190 -12.97 -2.51 6.71
CA ASP A 190 -13.67 -1.21 6.73
C ASP A 190 -12.85 -0.08 7.37
N VAL A 191 -11.69 -0.41 7.96
CA VAL A 191 -10.79 0.55 8.61
C VAL A 191 -9.70 0.96 7.63
N MET A 192 -9.54 2.27 7.43
CA MET A 192 -8.35 2.83 6.79
C MET A 192 -7.37 3.30 7.86
N VAL A 193 -6.24 2.61 7.97
CA VAL A 193 -5.25 2.81 9.04
C VAL A 193 -4.37 4.02 8.76
N ARG A 194 -4.06 4.79 9.79
CA ARG A 194 -3.46 6.11 9.63
C ARG A 194 -1.98 6.00 9.30
N LEU A 195 -1.55 6.64 8.22
CA LEU A 195 -0.15 6.77 7.82
C LEU A 195 0.24 8.26 7.83
N PRO A 196 0.88 8.76 8.90
CA PRO A 196 1.40 10.11 8.93
C PRO A 196 2.47 10.30 7.86
N LEU A 197 2.20 11.18 6.89
CA LEU A 197 3.15 11.47 5.82
C LEU A 197 4.22 12.45 6.27
N GLY A 198 3.86 13.51 7.00
CA GLY A 198 4.76 14.60 7.31
C GLY A 198 5.23 15.34 6.05
N ALA A 199 6.41 15.95 6.10
CA ALA A 199 7.05 16.54 4.93
C ALA A 199 7.76 15.47 4.09
N ARG A 200 7.55 15.48 2.77
CA ARG A 200 8.21 14.54 1.85
C ARG A 200 9.00 15.28 0.76
N PRO A 201 10.25 14.88 0.47
CA PRO A 201 10.93 15.40 -0.70
C PRO A 201 10.32 14.79 -1.97
N TRP A 202 10.08 15.62 -2.99
CA TRP A 202 9.46 15.19 -4.26
C TRP A 202 10.11 13.93 -4.86
N PRO A 203 11.45 13.80 -4.95
CA PRO A 203 12.06 12.60 -5.48
C PRO A 203 11.73 11.31 -4.71
N ALA A 204 11.47 11.39 -3.40
CA ALA A 204 11.10 10.21 -2.62
C ALA A 204 9.67 9.75 -2.95
N VAL A 205 8.74 10.71 -3.09
CA VAL A 205 7.36 10.45 -3.51
C VAL A 205 7.36 9.80 -4.90
N TRP A 206 8.03 10.42 -5.87
CA TRP A 206 8.06 9.92 -7.24
C TRP A 206 8.72 8.54 -7.35
N ARG A 207 9.87 8.32 -6.69
CA ARG A 207 10.53 6.99 -6.67
C ARG A 207 9.63 5.92 -6.10
N ARG A 208 8.83 6.23 -5.08
CA ARG A 208 7.86 5.29 -4.49
C ARG A 208 6.76 4.93 -5.49
N GLN A 209 6.19 5.92 -6.19
CA GLN A 209 5.16 5.68 -7.21
C GLN A 209 5.69 4.83 -8.36
N VAL A 210 6.88 5.17 -8.89
CA VAL A 210 7.53 4.38 -9.96
C VAL A 210 7.81 2.95 -9.49
N ARG A 211 8.29 2.76 -8.26
CA ARG A 211 8.52 1.43 -7.69
C ARG A 211 7.23 0.61 -7.62
N TRP A 212 6.14 1.20 -7.14
CA TRP A 212 4.84 0.54 -7.08
C TRP A 212 4.31 0.17 -8.46
N ALA A 213 4.36 1.10 -9.42
CA ALA A 213 3.96 0.84 -10.80
C ALA A 213 4.78 -0.30 -11.44
N ARG A 214 6.12 -0.28 -11.28
CA ARG A 214 7.00 -1.36 -11.77
C ARG A 214 6.71 -2.71 -11.12
N THR A 215 6.35 -2.71 -9.83
CA THR A 215 5.98 -3.94 -9.11
C THR A 215 4.68 -4.50 -9.69
N ARG A 216 3.66 -3.65 -9.90
CA ARG A 216 2.38 -4.06 -10.51
C ARG A 216 2.53 -4.56 -11.95
N LEU A 217 3.45 -4.00 -12.74
CA LEU A 217 3.78 -4.51 -14.08
C LEU A 217 4.39 -5.93 -14.08
N ARG A 218 4.84 -6.44 -12.93
CA ARG A 218 5.37 -7.81 -12.76
C ARG A 218 4.33 -8.77 -12.20
N LEU A 219 3.10 -8.30 -11.99
CA LEU A 219 1.99 -9.09 -11.47
C LEU A 219 0.92 -9.25 -12.56
N PRO A 220 0.01 -10.23 -12.45
CA PRO A 220 -1.11 -10.39 -13.40
C PRO A 220 -2.03 -9.17 -13.55
N VAL A 221 -1.94 -8.20 -12.63
CA VAL A 221 -2.68 -6.93 -12.67
C VAL A 221 -2.06 -5.87 -13.60
N TRP A 222 -1.00 -6.20 -14.33
CA TRP A 222 -0.29 -5.27 -15.21
C TRP A 222 -1.19 -4.50 -16.20
N PRO A 223 -2.28 -5.04 -16.79
CA PRO A 223 -3.09 -4.25 -17.72
C PRO A 223 -3.65 -3.00 -17.05
N LEU A 224 -4.07 -3.10 -15.78
CA LEU A 224 -4.64 -1.97 -15.04
C LEU A 224 -3.66 -0.80 -14.93
N VAL A 225 -2.35 -1.07 -14.86
CA VAL A 225 -1.31 -0.03 -14.83
C VAL A 225 -1.21 0.73 -16.16
N LEU A 226 -1.44 0.04 -17.28
CA LEU A 226 -1.39 0.66 -18.60
C LEU A 226 -2.68 1.41 -18.95
N TRP A 227 -3.82 0.97 -18.41
CA TRP A 227 -5.12 1.61 -18.58
C TRP A 227 -5.31 2.82 -17.64
N GLU A 228 -4.56 2.89 -16.54
CA GLU A 228 -4.62 3.96 -15.54
C GLU A 228 -4.59 5.39 -16.13
N PRO A 229 -3.72 5.74 -17.11
CA PRO A 229 -3.72 7.05 -17.74
C PRO A 229 -4.95 7.35 -18.62
N ALA A 230 -5.64 6.32 -19.13
CA ALA A 230 -6.76 6.47 -20.07
C ALA A 230 -8.11 6.71 -19.37
N ILE A 231 -8.20 6.40 -18.07
CA ILE A 231 -9.44 6.47 -17.28
C ILE A 231 -9.47 7.64 -16.30
N GLY A 232 -8.47 8.52 -16.37
CA GLY A 232 -8.32 9.69 -15.51
C GLY A 232 -9.14 10.90 -15.93
N ALA A 233 -9.20 11.92 -15.07
CA ALA A 233 -9.96 13.16 -15.30
C ALA A 233 -9.52 13.86 -16.59
N VAL A 234 -8.21 13.91 -16.83
CA VAL A 234 -7.60 14.57 -17.99
C VAL A 234 -7.97 13.84 -19.28
N ALA A 235 -7.83 12.52 -19.32
CA ALA A 235 -8.13 11.73 -20.51
C ALA A 235 -9.62 11.74 -20.85
N THR A 236 -10.48 11.56 -19.85
CA THR A 236 -11.95 11.59 -20.03
C THR A 236 -12.45 12.98 -20.42
N GLY A 237 -11.87 14.05 -19.85
CA GLY A 237 -12.17 15.43 -20.22
C GLY A 237 -11.73 15.75 -21.65
N ALA A 238 -10.53 15.33 -22.05
CA ALA A 238 -10.03 15.49 -23.41
C ALA A 238 -10.88 14.73 -24.44
N ALA A 239 -11.29 13.49 -24.13
CA ALA A 239 -12.18 12.71 -24.98
C ALA A 239 -13.56 13.37 -25.12
N GLY A 240 -14.13 13.89 -24.03
CA GLY A 240 -15.39 14.63 -24.05
C GLY A 240 -15.30 15.92 -24.88
N ALA A 241 -14.23 16.70 -24.70
CA ALA A 241 -13.99 17.91 -25.48
C ALA A 241 -13.81 17.63 -26.97
N ALA A 242 -13.05 16.58 -27.33
CA ALA A 242 -12.88 16.15 -28.71
C ALA A 242 -14.21 15.71 -29.34
N THR A 243 -15.04 14.98 -28.58
CA THR A 243 -16.37 14.55 -29.04
C THR A 243 -17.28 15.76 -29.32
N LEU A 244 -17.29 16.76 -28.44
CA LEU A 244 -18.06 17.99 -28.65
C LEU A 244 -17.55 18.78 -29.86
N ALA A 245 -16.23 18.88 -30.03
CA ALA A 245 -15.64 19.55 -31.19
C ALA A 245 -16.03 18.86 -32.51
N LEU A 246 -15.99 17.52 -32.56
CA LEU A 246 -16.41 16.73 -33.73
C LEU A 246 -17.92 16.87 -34.01
N ALA A 247 -18.73 17.11 -32.97
CA ALA A 247 -20.15 17.41 -33.10
C ALA A 247 -20.46 18.86 -33.52
N GLY A 248 -19.44 19.69 -33.77
CA GLY A 248 -19.59 21.08 -34.18
C GLY A 248 -19.90 22.06 -33.03
N ALA A 249 -19.66 21.67 -31.78
CA ALA A 249 -19.87 22.56 -30.64
C ALA A 249 -18.92 23.77 -30.69
N GLY A 250 -19.45 24.96 -30.34
CA GLY A 250 -18.64 26.16 -30.19
C GLY A 250 -17.66 26.06 -29.03
N GLY A 251 -16.55 26.80 -29.11
CA GLY A 251 -15.48 26.76 -28.09
C GLY A 251 -15.93 27.12 -26.68
N SER A 252 -16.95 28.00 -26.52
CA SER A 252 -17.54 28.32 -25.23
C SER A 252 -18.24 27.14 -24.57
N LEU A 253 -18.97 26.34 -25.36
CA LEU A 253 -19.64 25.12 -24.87
C LEU A 253 -18.61 24.05 -24.48
N ILE A 254 -17.56 23.88 -25.27
CA ILE A 254 -16.45 22.97 -24.94
C ILE A 254 -15.77 23.39 -23.63
N GLY A 255 -15.47 24.69 -23.48
CA GLY A 255 -14.88 25.25 -22.27
C GLY A 255 -15.77 25.04 -21.04
N LEU A 256 -17.07 25.31 -21.16
CA LEU A 256 -18.04 25.05 -20.09
C LEU A 256 -18.12 23.57 -19.72
N ALA A 257 -18.14 22.68 -20.72
CA ALA A 257 -18.17 21.23 -20.50
C ALA A 257 -16.91 20.74 -19.78
N LEU A 258 -15.73 21.27 -20.13
CA LEU A 258 -14.48 20.95 -19.45
C LEU A 258 -14.49 21.42 -17.98
N VAL A 259 -14.96 22.63 -17.71
CA VAL A 259 -15.11 23.14 -16.34
C VAL A 259 -16.10 22.28 -15.55
N ALA A 260 -17.27 21.98 -16.12
CA ALA A 260 -18.28 21.12 -15.50
C ALA A 260 -17.73 19.72 -15.21
N HIS A 261 -16.97 19.14 -16.13
CA HIS A 261 -16.29 17.85 -15.96
C HIS A 261 -15.29 17.88 -14.80
N LEU A 262 -14.42 18.90 -14.74
CA LEU A 262 -13.45 19.04 -13.65
C LEU A 262 -14.12 19.24 -12.30
N VAL A 263 -15.18 20.06 -12.25
CA VAL A 263 -15.97 20.28 -11.03
C VAL A 263 -16.64 18.97 -10.58
N ALA A 264 -17.27 18.24 -11.50
CA ALA A 264 -17.90 16.96 -11.20
C ALA A 264 -16.87 15.92 -10.72
N TRP A 265 -15.69 15.87 -11.34
CA TRP A 265 -14.60 14.99 -10.92
C TRP A 265 -14.15 15.29 -9.49
N LEU A 266 -13.81 16.55 -9.20
CA LEU A 266 -13.36 16.97 -7.87
C LEU A 266 -14.46 16.83 -6.81
N ALA A 267 -15.73 17.02 -7.18
CA ALA A 267 -16.86 16.73 -6.32
C ALA A 267 -16.96 15.23 -5.99
N GLY A 268 -16.72 14.35 -6.97
CA GLY A 268 -16.63 12.91 -6.77
C GLY A 268 -15.48 12.49 -5.84
N GLU A 269 -14.29 13.06 -6.03
CA GLU A 269 -13.15 12.86 -5.13
C GLU A 269 -13.49 13.28 -3.70
N LYS A 270 -14.08 14.48 -3.55
CA LYS A 270 -14.49 15.03 -2.26
C LYS A 270 -15.54 14.14 -1.59
N TRP A 271 -16.56 13.70 -2.32
CA TRP A 271 -17.60 12.80 -1.82
C TRP A 271 -17.00 11.48 -1.34
N PHE A 272 -16.12 10.86 -2.14
CA PHE A 272 -15.48 9.60 -1.78
C PHE A 272 -14.63 9.72 -0.51
N MET A 273 -13.81 10.77 -0.43
CA MET A 273 -12.91 11.02 0.70
C MET A 273 -13.67 11.40 1.97
N ALA A 274 -14.62 12.34 1.88
CA ALA A 274 -15.43 12.75 3.01
C ALA A 274 -16.28 11.60 3.57
N GLY A 275 -16.82 10.74 2.71
CA GLY A 275 -17.56 9.53 3.11
C GLY A 275 -16.72 8.51 3.89
N ARG A 276 -15.39 8.69 3.96
CA ARG A 276 -14.44 7.87 4.73
C ARG A 276 -13.76 8.64 5.84
N GLY A 277 -14.22 9.85 6.15
CA GLY A 277 -13.59 10.73 7.14
C GLY A 277 -12.22 11.25 6.71
N LEU A 278 -11.88 11.20 5.41
CA LEU A 278 -10.62 11.70 4.88
C LEU A 278 -10.74 13.17 4.50
N ALA A 279 -9.73 13.96 4.86
CA ALA A 279 -9.72 15.39 4.58
C ALA A 279 -9.49 15.68 3.09
N PHE A 280 -10.37 16.47 2.48
CA PHE A 280 -10.22 16.94 1.09
C PHE A 280 -10.41 18.46 1.00
N GLY A 281 -9.29 19.18 1.06
CA GLY A 281 -9.23 20.64 0.91
C GLY A 281 -8.59 21.04 -0.42
N TRP A 282 -8.35 22.35 -0.61
CA TRP A 282 -7.73 22.88 -1.82
C TRP A 282 -6.36 22.26 -2.16
N PRO A 283 -5.45 22.00 -1.21
CA PRO A 283 -4.20 21.30 -1.53
C PRO A 283 -4.43 19.87 -2.05
N ALA A 284 -5.42 19.16 -1.49
CA ALA A 284 -5.79 17.81 -1.94
C ALA A 284 -6.36 17.84 -3.36
N ALA A 285 -7.22 18.81 -3.66
CA ALA A 285 -7.81 18.98 -5.00
C ALA A 285 -6.74 19.30 -6.05
N ALA A 286 -5.82 20.23 -5.75
CA ALA A 286 -4.70 20.54 -6.63
C ALA A 286 -3.78 19.32 -6.82
N ALA A 287 -3.48 18.59 -5.75
CA ALA A 287 -2.69 17.37 -5.80
C ALA A 287 -3.35 16.25 -6.61
N ALA A 288 -4.67 16.11 -6.53
CA ALA A 288 -5.43 15.17 -7.34
C ALA A 288 -5.26 15.47 -8.83
N LEU A 289 -5.42 16.73 -9.25
CA LEU A 289 -5.20 17.13 -10.65
C LEU A 289 -3.74 16.92 -11.10
N VAL A 290 -2.77 17.24 -10.24
CA VAL A 290 -1.35 16.97 -10.53
C VAL A 290 -1.10 15.48 -10.71
N ARG A 291 -1.69 14.62 -9.87
CA ARG A 291 -1.61 13.17 -10.02
C ARG A 291 -2.18 12.71 -11.36
N GLU A 292 -3.30 13.26 -11.81
CA GLU A 292 -3.90 12.93 -13.12
C GLU A 292 -2.93 13.27 -14.27
N MET A 293 -2.31 14.45 -14.23
CA MET A 293 -1.30 14.85 -15.22
C MET A 293 -0.04 13.97 -15.20
N LEU A 294 0.31 13.42 -14.03
CA LEU A 294 1.47 12.57 -13.86
C LEU A 294 1.22 11.10 -14.24
N ALA A 295 -0.03 10.66 -14.38
CA ALA A 295 -0.34 9.26 -14.66
C ALA A 295 0.32 8.74 -15.97
N PRO A 296 0.30 9.47 -17.11
CA PRO A 296 1.01 9.05 -18.32
C PRO A 296 2.53 8.98 -18.11
N VAL A 297 3.11 9.96 -17.40
CA VAL A 297 4.54 10.03 -17.09
C VAL A 297 4.96 8.86 -16.19
N LEU A 298 4.09 8.48 -15.24
CA LEU A 298 4.30 7.35 -14.34
C LEU A 298 4.30 6.03 -15.12
N ALA A 299 3.33 5.83 -16.02
CA ALA A 299 3.25 4.64 -16.87
C ALA A 299 4.52 4.51 -17.73
N LEU A 300 4.95 5.57 -18.40
CA LEU A 300 6.18 5.58 -19.21
C LEU A 300 7.43 5.33 -18.34
N SER A 301 7.53 5.96 -17.17
CA SER A 301 8.64 5.77 -16.22
C SER A 301 8.70 4.33 -15.69
N ALA A 302 7.55 3.69 -15.53
CA ALA A 302 7.46 2.30 -15.11
C ALA A 302 7.93 1.34 -16.21
N LEU A 303 7.60 1.63 -17.48
CA LEU A 303 7.98 0.81 -18.64
C LEU A 303 9.47 0.90 -18.99
N THR A 304 10.08 2.07 -18.88
CA THR A 304 11.48 2.31 -19.32
C THR A 304 12.55 1.69 -18.42
N GLY A 305 12.23 1.35 -17.17
CA GLY A 305 13.20 0.82 -16.21
C GLY A 305 12.92 -0.60 -15.72
N ARG A 306 13.95 -1.45 -15.73
CA ARG A 306 13.85 -2.86 -15.30
C ARG A 306 14.17 -3.12 -13.82
N ARG A 307 14.87 -2.17 -13.17
CA ARG A 307 15.29 -2.25 -11.77
C ARG A 307 14.19 -1.73 -10.84
N ILE A 308 14.01 -2.42 -9.72
CA ILE A 308 13.06 -2.06 -8.66
C ILE A 308 13.89 -1.86 -7.38
N PRO A 309 14.49 -0.66 -7.20
CA PRO A 309 15.33 -0.40 -6.04
C PRO A 309 14.49 -0.39 -4.76
N TRP A 310 14.86 -1.24 -3.81
CA TRP A 310 14.20 -1.34 -2.51
C TRP A 310 15.18 -1.73 -1.42
N ARG A 311 15.33 -0.88 -0.39
CA ARG A 311 16.22 -1.11 0.76
C ARG A 311 17.63 -1.61 0.37
N GLY A 312 18.25 -0.97 -0.62
CA GLY A 312 19.60 -1.31 -1.09
C GLY A 312 19.68 -2.47 -2.09
N THR A 313 18.56 -3.13 -2.42
CA THR A 313 18.52 -4.28 -3.35
C THR A 313 17.80 -3.93 -4.66
N ASP A 314 18.03 -4.73 -5.72
CA ASP A 314 17.19 -4.76 -6.92
C ASP A 314 16.16 -5.89 -6.81
N LEU A 315 15.05 -5.60 -6.15
CA LEU A 315 13.94 -6.55 -5.89
C LEU A 315 13.48 -7.26 -7.18
N GLY A 316 13.43 -6.54 -8.30
CA GLY A 316 13.03 -7.10 -9.59
C GLY A 316 14.07 -8.05 -10.18
N GLY A 317 15.35 -7.78 -9.96
CA GLY A 317 16.47 -8.64 -10.35
C GLY A 317 16.49 -9.94 -9.55
N GLU A 318 16.42 -9.83 -8.22
CA GLU A 318 16.48 -10.96 -7.29
C GLU A 318 15.28 -11.91 -7.43
N TRP A 319 14.07 -11.36 -7.64
CA TRP A 319 12.89 -12.20 -7.89
C TRP A 319 13.04 -13.03 -9.18
N ARG A 320 13.60 -12.46 -10.25
CA ARG A 320 13.83 -13.16 -11.53
C ARG A 320 14.92 -14.23 -11.45
N SER A 321 16.02 -13.97 -10.74
CA SER A 321 17.11 -14.96 -10.62
C SER A 321 16.62 -16.23 -9.92
N ARG A 322 15.78 -16.08 -8.89
CA ARG A 322 15.19 -17.23 -8.18
C ARG A 322 14.23 -18.04 -9.04
N GLY A 323 13.39 -17.38 -9.84
CA GLY A 323 12.49 -18.07 -10.79
C GLY A 323 13.25 -18.94 -11.81
N ARG A 324 14.42 -18.48 -12.27
CA ARG A 324 15.30 -19.24 -13.17
C ARG A 324 16.03 -20.40 -12.49
N ASN A 325 16.39 -20.25 -11.23
CA ASN A 325 17.03 -21.34 -10.47
C ASN A 325 16.02 -22.45 -10.14
N ALA A 326 14.77 -22.09 -9.78
CA ALA A 326 13.72 -23.07 -9.53
C ALA A 326 13.37 -23.91 -10.77
N SER A 327 13.38 -23.32 -11.97
CA SER A 327 13.14 -24.05 -13.23
C SER A 327 14.32 -24.94 -13.66
N ARG A 328 15.52 -24.70 -13.12
CA ARG A 328 16.74 -25.48 -13.42
C ARG A 328 16.92 -26.69 -12.51
N THR A 329 16.35 -26.67 -11.30
CA THR A 329 16.38 -27.81 -10.38
C THR A 329 15.19 -28.77 -10.56
N SER A 330 14.25 -28.44 -11.44
CA SER A 330 13.07 -29.26 -11.77
C SER A 330 13.15 -29.91 -13.16
N ALA A 331 14.32 -29.89 -13.80
CA ALA A 331 14.63 -30.50 -15.09
C ALA A 331 15.80 -31.46 -14.91
#